data_AF-A0A7V9AHM6-F1
#
_entry.id   AF-A0A7V9AHM6-F1
#
_cell.length_a   1.000
_cell.length_b   1.000
_cell.length_c   1.000
_cell.angle_alpha   90.00
_cell.angle_beta   90.00
_cell.angle_gamma   90.00
#
_symmetry.space_group_name_H-M   'P 1'
#
loop_
_entity.id
_entity.type
_entity.pdbx_description
1 polymer ?
#
loop_
_entity_poly.entity_id
_entity_poly.type
_entity_poly.pdbx_seq_one_letter_code
_entity_poly.pdbx_strand_id
1 'polypeptide(L)'
;MAPRSEVLNQRMRGESRAKIVEHALRLFAERGYDRTSVKMIAESAGIAQGLLYNYFESKEHLLREIFAQSMRDVHESLTEAEAADTPEERIERLVRASFQVLRRNQQFWRLSYGVRMQAPVLAALGDEVLHWAETIRATLEGYFNEAGVDVPAVEAAILFALIDGVSQHYVLDPESYPLDEVIERVVASYRRGGDS
;
A
#
# COMPACT_ATOMS: atom_id res chain seq x y z
N MET A 1 -23.38 22.07 -29.70
CA MET A 1 -23.07 20.73 -29.17
C MET A 1 -24.13 20.38 -28.14
N ALA A 2 -24.80 19.23 -28.27
CA ALA A 2 -25.74 18.79 -27.25
C ALA A 2 -24.99 18.51 -25.93
N PRO A 3 -25.58 18.80 -24.75
CA PRO A 3 -24.96 18.45 -23.46
C PRO A 3 -24.69 16.94 -23.41
N ARG A 4 -23.47 16.56 -23.03
CA ARG A 4 -23.12 15.15 -22.78
C ARG A 4 -23.99 14.60 -21.64
N SER A 5 -24.38 13.32 -21.73
CA SER A 5 -25.16 12.68 -20.67
C SER A 5 -24.41 12.72 -19.34
N GLU A 6 -25.15 12.83 -18.24
CA GLU A 6 -24.59 12.94 -16.89
C GLU A 6 -23.66 11.78 -16.54
N VAL A 7 -24.03 10.56 -16.99
CA VAL A 7 -23.23 9.34 -16.86
C VAL A 7 -21.88 9.45 -17.59
N LEU A 8 -21.87 10.00 -18.82
CA LEU A 8 -20.63 10.18 -19.58
C LEU A 8 -19.70 11.20 -18.90
N ASN A 9 -20.26 12.27 -18.35
CA ASN A 9 -19.49 13.29 -17.62
C ASN A 9 -18.89 12.72 -16.32
N GLN A 10 -19.64 11.92 -15.56
CA GLN A 10 -19.13 11.26 -14.36
C GLN A 10 -17.99 10.29 -14.69
N ARG A 11 -18.15 9.47 -15.74
CA ARG A 11 -17.10 8.55 -16.21
C ARG A 11 -15.82 9.29 -16.60
N MET A 12 -15.92 10.34 -17.42
CA MET A 12 -14.76 11.14 -17.84
C MET A 12 -14.07 11.83 -16.66
N ARG A 13 -14.83 12.28 -15.66
CA ARG A 13 -14.28 12.81 -14.41
C ARG A 13 -13.50 11.76 -13.64
N GLY A 14 -14.03 10.55 -13.52
CA GLY A 14 -13.34 9.41 -12.92
C GLY A 14 -12.03 9.06 -13.63
N GLU A 15 -12.07 8.96 -14.95
CA GLU A 15 -10.89 8.68 -15.80
C GLU A 15 -9.82 9.78 -15.65
N SER A 16 -10.23 11.05 -15.62
CA SER A 16 -9.31 12.17 -15.40
C SER A 16 -8.67 12.12 -14.01
N ARG A 17 -9.48 11.83 -12.98
CA ARG A 17 -9.01 11.72 -11.60
C ARG A 17 -8.00 10.58 -11.45
N ALA A 18 -8.30 9.40 -11.99
CA ALA A 18 -7.40 8.25 -11.98
C ALA A 18 -6.07 8.56 -12.69
N LYS A 19 -6.13 9.20 -13.86
CA LYS A 19 -4.94 9.61 -14.60
C LYS A 19 -4.05 10.56 -13.79
N ILE A 20 -4.63 11.54 -13.10
CA ILE A 20 -3.86 12.46 -12.25
C ILE A 20 -3.13 11.69 -11.14
N VAL A 21 -3.82 10.76 -10.48
CA VAL A 21 -3.24 9.95 -9.40
C VAL A 21 -2.10 9.08 -9.90
N GLU A 22 -2.27 8.39 -11.03
CA GLU A 22 -1.24 7.57 -11.67
C GLU A 22 0.03 8.38 -11.97
N HIS A 23 -0.14 9.52 -12.65
CA HIS A 23 0.99 10.38 -13.02
C HIS A 23 1.67 11.00 -11.79
N ALA A 24 0.91 11.34 -10.76
CA ALA A 24 1.45 11.84 -9.50
C ALA A 24 2.25 10.78 -8.76
N LEU A 25 1.71 9.56 -8.62
CA LEU A 25 2.38 8.42 -8.02
C LEU A 25 3.73 8.16 -8.72
N ARG A 26 3.71 8.07 -10.05
CA ARG A 26 4.91 7.85 -10.84
C ARG A 26 5.98 8.92 -10.58
N LEU A 27 5.59 10.20 -10.65
CA LEU A 27 6.52 11.31 -10.41
C LEU A 27 7.04 11.37 -8.97
N PHE A 28 6.17 11.17 -7.98
CA PHE A 28 6.58 11.11 -6.57
C PHE A 28 7.51 9.95 -6.30
N ALA A 29 7.29 8.79 -6.91
CA ALA A 29 8.18 7.63 -6.78
C ALA A 29 9.54 7.89 -7.43
N GLU A 30 9.58 8.48 -8.65
CA GLU A 30 10.82 8.70 -9.41
C GLU A 30 11.66 9.87 -8.89
N ARG A 31 10.99 10.96 -8.49
CA ARG A 31 11.64 12.23 -8.16
C ARG A 31 11.57 12.53 -6.67
N GLY A 32 10.80 11.79 -5.89
CA GLY A 32 10.47 12.14 -4.51
C GLY A 32 9.33 13.17 -4.44
N TYR A 33 8.66 13.18 -3.30
CA TYR A 33 7.54 14.09 -3.03
C TYR A 33 7.97 15.55 -3.22
N ASP A 34 8.93 16.07 -2.44
CA ASP A 34 9.30 17.50 -2.42
C ASP A 34 9.69 18.07 -3.79
N ARG A 35 10.45 17.31 -4.59
CA ARG A 35 10.93 17.75 -5.91
C ARG A 35 9.85 17.74 -7.00
N THR A 36 8.65 17.25 -6.69
CA THR A 36 7.54 17.16 -7.63
C THR A 36 6.52 18.27 -7.37
N SER A 37 6.21 19.07 -8.40
CA SER A 37 5.22 20.15 -8.31
C SER A 37 3.90 19.76 -8.97
N VAL A 38 2.79 20.39 -8.55
CA VAL A 38 1.47 20.20 -9.18
C VAL A 38 1.51 20.53 -10.67
N LYS A 39 2.32 21.51 -11.08
CA LYS A 39 2.57 21.84 -12.49
C LYS A 39 3.19 20.68 -13.26
N MET A 40 4.23 20.04 -12.72
CA MET A 40 4.85 18.86 -13.36
C MET A 40 3.86 17.71 -13.51
N ILE A 41 2.99 17.51 -12.51
CA ILE A 41 1.95 16.46 -12.55
C ILE A 41 0.94 16.77 -13.65
N ALA A 42 0.45 18.01 -13.73
CA ALA A 42 -0.51 18.44 -14.75
C ALA A 42 0.07 18.31 -16.17
N GLU A 43 1.31 18.76 -16.37
CA GLU A 43 2.05 18.61 -17.63
C GLU A 43 2.20 17.12 -18.00
N SER A 44 2.60 16.27 -17.04
CA SER A 44 2.75 14.85 -17.29
C SER A 44 1.42 14.16 -17.64
N ALA A 45 0.33 14.53 -16.96
CA ALA A 45 -1.00 13.99 -17.22
C ALA A 45 -1.67 14.59 -18.48
N GLY A 46 -1.04 15.59 -19.12
CA GLY A 46 -1.57 16.26 -20.31
C GLY A 46 -2.84 17.07 -20.03
N ILE A 47 -2.93 17.68 -18.86
CA ILE A 47 -4.08 18.52 -18.46
C ILE A 47 -3.63 19.92 -18.03
N ALA A 48 -4.55 20.88 -18.07
CA ALA A 48 -4.29 22.20 -17.50
C ALA A 48 -4.14 22.11 -15.97
N GLN A 49 -3.18 22.86 -15.40
CA GLN A 49 -2.97 22.89 -13.95
C GLN A 49 -4.23 23.31 -13.18
N GLY A 50 -5.00 24.28 -13.71
CA GLY A 50 -6.28 24.68 -13.12
C GLY A 50 -7.32 23.55 -13.08
N LEU A 51 -7.29 22.63 -14.05
CA LEU A 51 -8.18 21.46 -14.06
C LEU A 51 -7.80 20.46 -12.97
N LEU A 52 -6.51 20.31 -12.66
CA LEU A 52 -6.06 19.45 -11.56
C LEU A 52 -6.63 19.94 -10.22
N TYR A 53 -6.61 21.25 -9.97
CA TYR A 53 -7.19 21.83 -8.75
C TYR A 53 -8.70 21.64 -8.61
N ASN A 54 -9.42 21.35 -9.70
CA ASN A 54 -10.83 20.96 -9.62
C ASN A 54 -11.03 19.55 -9.04
N TYR A 55 -9.99 18.71 -9.02
CA TYR A 55 -10.02 17.36 -8.48
C TYR A 55 -9.29 17.25 -7.14
N PHE A 56 -8.19 17.98 -6.96
CA PHE A 56 -7.34 17.90 -5.79
C PHE A 56 -6.97 19.30 -5.29
N GLU A 57 -7.43 19.64 -4.10
CA GLU A 57 -7.23 20.95 -3.47
C GLU A 57 -5.74 21.26 -3.21
N SER A 58 -4.92 20.23 -2.98
CA SER A 58 -3.50 20.38 -2.74
C SER A 58 -2.70 19.14 -3.17
N LYS A 59 -1.38 19.27 -3.12
CA LYS A 59 -0.44 18.16 -3.35
C LYS A 59 -0.54 17.11 -2.24
N GLU A 60 -0.82 17.54 -1.01
CA GLU A 60 -1.06 16.69 0.15
C GLU A 60 -2.36 15.89 -0.01
N HIS A 61 -3.43 16.52 -0.52
CA HIS A 61 -4.68 15.81 -0.83
C HIS A 61 -4.42 14.72 -1.88
N LEU A 62 -3.64 15.01 -2.92
CA LEU A 62 -3.25 14.01 -3.92
C LEU A 62 -2.41 12.87 -3.33
N LEU A 63 -1.51 13.17 -2.39
CA LEU A 63 -0.73 12.18 -1.66
C LEU A 63 -1.64 11.27 -0.81
N ARG A 64 -2.56 11.85 -0.04
CA ARG A 64 -3.53 11.08 0.76
C ARG A 64 -4.38 10.17 -0.11
N GLU A 65 -4.81 10.63 -1.29
CA GLU A 65 -5.56 9.79 -2.22
C GLU A 65 -4.74 8.57 -2.70
N ILE A 66 -3.45 8.77 -3.01
CA ILE A 66 -2.54 7.68 -3.40
C ILE A 66 -2.41 6.64 -2.28
N PHE A 67 -2.24 7.10 -1.04
CA PHE A 67 -2.17 6.23 0.13
C PHE A 67 -3.50 5.50 0.34
N ALA A 68 -4.63 6.21 0.34
CA ALA A 68 -5.96 5.63 0.51
C ALA A 68 -6.27 4.55 -0.54
N GLN A 69 -5.88 4.74 -1.81
CA GLN A 69 -6.01 3.71 -2.84
C GLN A 69 -5.21 2.46 -2.51
N SER A 70 -3.95 2.65 -2.10
CA SER A 70 -3.05 1.52 -1.81
C SER A 70 -3.45 0.78 -0.53
N MET A 71 -3.99 1.47 0.47
CA MET A 71 -4.52 0.84 1.68
C MET A 71 -5.78 0.03 1.41
N ARG A 72 -6.61 0.40 0.42
CA ARG A 72 -7.74 -0.43 -0.04
C ARG A 72 -7.28 -1.75 -0.63
N ASP A 73 -6.27 -1.73 -1.52
CA ASP A 73 -5.70 -2.95 -2.09
C ASP A 73 -5.17 -3.90 -0.99
N VAL A 74 -4.53 -3.35 0.05
CA VAL A 74 -4.08 -4.15 1.20
C VAL A 74 -5.27 -4.68 2.01
N HIS A 75 -6.30 -3.87 2.27
CA HIS A 75 -7.48 -4.31 3.01
C HIS A 75 -8.25 -5.43 2.29
N GLU A 76 -8.35 -5.36 0.96
CA GLU A 76 -8.91 -6.42 0.13
C GLU A 76 -8.12 -7.73 0.32
N SER A 77 -6.78 -7.67 0.35
CA SER A 77 -5.95 -8.85 0.61
C SER A 77 -6.13 -9.47 2.01
N LEU A 78 -6.40 -8.64 3.03
CA LEU A 78 -6.75 -9.13 4.37
C LEU A 78 -8.10 -9.86 4.34
N THR A 79 -9.08 -9.28 3.65
CA THR A 79 -10.42 -9.87 3.50
C THR A 79 -10.38 -11.20 2.76
N GLU A 80 -9.52 -11.33 1.74
CA GLU A 80 -9.32 -12.60 1.03
C GLU A 80 -8.63 -13.66 1.90
N ALA A 81 -7.71 -13.25 2.79
CA ALA A 81 -7.04 -14.16 3.70
C ALA A 81 -8.02 -14.79 4.70
N GLU A 82 -9.00 -14.02 5.21
CA GLU A 82 -10.06 -14.49 6.12
C GLU A 82 -10.87 -15.69 5.58
N ALA A 83 -10.93 -15.87 4.26
CA ALA A 83 -11.64 -16.98 3.63
C ALA A 83 -10.94 -18.35 3.80
N ALA A 84 -9.87 -18.44 4.58
CA ALA A 84 -9.26 -19.71 4.98
C ALA A 84 -9.88 -20.28 6.26
N ASP A 85 -9.83 -21.60 6.39
CA ASP A 85 -10.52 -22.35 7.45
C ASP A 85 -9.73 -22.34 8.77
N THR A 86 -8.39 -22.33 8.70
CA THR A 86 -7.52 -22.34 9.89
C THR A 86 -6.71 -21.04 10.01
N PRO A 87 -6.34 -20.61 11.23
CA PRO A 87 -5.53 -19.41 11.43
C PRO A 87 -4.15 -19.51 10.76
N GLU A 88 -3.54 -20.69 10.70
CA GLU A 88 -2.27 -20.91 10.01
C GLU A 88 -2.39 -20.69 8.49
N GLU A 89 -3.50 -21.16 7.90
CA GLU A 89 -3.80 -20.91 6.49
C GLU A 89 -4.08 -19.43 6.22
N ARG A 90 -4.76 -18.72 7.15
CA ARG A 90 -4.99 -17.27 7.05
C ARG A 90 -3.66 -16.50 7.09
N ILE A 91 -2.76 -16.85 8.00
CA ILE A 91 -1.41 -16.26 8.09
C ILE A 91 -0.65 -16.49 6.78
N GLU A 92 -0.64 -17.73 6.27
CA GLU A 92 0.02 -18.03 5.00
C GLU A 92 -0.56 -17.21 3.83
N ARG A 93 -1.89 -17.18 3.70
CA ARG A 93 -2.56 -16.42 2.64
C ARG A 93 -2.24 -14.93 2.74
N LEU A 94 -2.28 -14.36 3.94
CA LEU A 94 -1.96 -12.95 4.18
C LEU A 94 -0.51 -12.64 3.80
N VAL A 95 0.46 -13.48 4.22
CA VAL A 95 1.87 -13.32 3.84
C VAL A 95 2.00 -13.30 2.32
N ARG A 96 1.45 -14.30 1.62
CA ARG A 96 1.52 -14.40 0.16
C ARG A 96 0.84 -13.21 -0.54
N ALA A 97 -0.34 -12.82 -0.07
CA ALA A 97 -1.10 -11.72 -0.65
C ALA A 97 -0.40 -10.37 -0.45
N SER A 98 0.24 -10.14 0.70
CA SER A 98 1.02 -8.93 0.97
C SER A 98 2.13 -8.72 -0.08
N PHE A 99 2.83 -9.79 -0.46
CA PHE A 99 3.88 -9.73 -1.48
C PHE A 99 3.33 -9.69 -2.92
N GLN A 100 2.12 -10.18 -3.18
CA GLN A 100 1.44 -9.96 -4.46
C GLN A 100 1.06 -8.48 -4.64
N VAL A 101 0.50 -7.85 -3.59
CA VAL A 101 0.20 -6.42 -3.57
C VAL A 101 1.49 -5.59 -3.73
N LEU A 102 2.58 -5.99 -3.05
CA LEU A 102 3.90 -5.39 -3.22
C LEU A 102 4.36 -5.39 -4.68
N ARG A 103 4.31 -6.55 -5.35
CA ARG A 103 4.73 -6.71 -6.75
C ARG A 103 3.92 -5.83 -7.70
N ARG A 104 2.60 -5.76 -7.49
CA ARG A 104 1.69 -4.94 -8.32
C ARG A 104 1.95 -3.44 -8.15
N ASN A 105 2.27 -3.02 -6.92
CA ASN A 105 2.28 -1.61 -6.52
C ASN A 105 3.67 -1.09 -6.13
N GLN A 106 4.75 -1.56 -6.77
CA GLN A 106 6.14 -1.20 -6.39
C GLN A 106 6.41 0.31 -6.37
N GLN A 107 5.81 1.08 -7.28
CA GLN A 107 5.95 2.54 -7.29
C GLN A 107 5.39 3.18 -6.02
N PHE A 108 4.27 2.66 -5.51
CA PHE A 108 3.67 3.12 -4.27
C PHE A 108 4.57 2.82 -3.09
N TRP A 109 5.08 1.58 -2.99
CA TRP A 109 5.95 1.20 -1.88
C TRP A 109 7.26 2.01 -1.88
N ARG A 110 7.84 2.27 -3.06
CA ARG A 110 8.99 3.17 -3.19
C ARG A 110 8.69 4.59 -2.68
N LEU A 111 7.53 5.13 -3.03
CA LEU A 111 7.07 6.42 -2.52
C LEU A 111 6.87 6.38 -0.99
N SER A 112 6.17 5.36 -0.49
CA SER A 112 5.84 5.20 0.92
C SER A 112 7.09 5.19 1.79
N TYR A 113 8.09 4.38 1.45
CA TYR A 113 9.36 4.34 2.18
C TYR A 113 10.13 5.67 2.09
N GLY A 114 10.08 6.36 0.95
CA GLY A 114 10.68 7.69 0.82
C GLY A 114 10.01 8.76 1.69
N VAL A 115 8.68 8.70 1.85
CA VAL A 115 7.89 9.62 2.68
C VAL A 115 8.14 9.38 4.18
N ARG A 116 8.35 8.13 4.62
CA ARG A 116 8.66 7.81 6.03
C ARG A 116 9.89 8.57 6.56
N MET A 117 10.83 8.91 5.68
CA MET A 117 12.03 9.69 6.02
C MET A 117 11.81 11.21 6.01
N GLN A 118 10.63 11.69 5.60
CA GLN A 118 10.26 13.10 5.53
C GLN A 118 9.19 13.41 6.58
N ALA A 119 9.62 13.69 7.81
CA ALA A 119 8.70 13.87 8.95
C ALA A 119 7.53 14.85 8.69
N PRO A 120 7.72 16.02 8.03
CA PRO A 120 6.60 16.92 7.73
C PRO A 120 5.59 16.31 6.74
N VAL A 121 6.06 15.52 5.78
CA VAL A 121 5.20 14.89 4.76
C VAL A 121 4.45 13.71 5.35
N LEU A 122 5.12 12.91 6.18
CA LEU A 122 4.46 11.84 6.94
C LEU A 122 3.37 12.41 7.86
N ALA A 123 3.65 13.50 8.57
CA ALA A 123 2.65 14.18 9.39
C ALA A 123 1.45 14.71 8.58
N ALA A 124 1.67 15.12 7.32
CA ALA A 124 0.59 15.57 6.43
C ALA A 124 -0.37 14.44 6.02
N LEU A 125 0.06 13.17 6.10
CA LEU A 125 -0.83 12.01 5.95
C LEU A 125 -1.73 11.78 7.17
N GLY A 126 -1.48 12.49 8.27
CA GLY A 126 -2.19 12.30 9.53
C GLY A 126 -1.92 10.91 10.12
N ASP A 127 -2.88 10.41 10.87
CA ASP A 127 -2.74 9.13 11.56
C ASP A 127 -3.11 7.93 10.67
N GLU A 128 -3.50 8.14 9.41
CA GLU A 128 -3.99 7.08 8.51
C GLU A 128 -2.97 5.93 8.35
N VAL A 129 -1.68 6.27 8.20
CA VAL A 129 -0.59 5.29 8.06
C VAL A 129 -0.40 4.48 9.35
N LEU A 130 -0.52 5.14 10.51
CA LEU A 130 -0.37 4.49 11.81
C LEU A 130 -1.55 3.56 12.10
N HIS A 131 -2.78 4.04 11.89
CA HIS A 131 -3.99 3.22 12.06
C HIS A 131 -4.00 2.01 11.14
N TRP A 132 -3.49 2.14 9.91
CA TRP A 132 -3.36 1.00 9.01
C TRP A 132 -2.37 -0.05 9.53
N ALA A 133 -1.19 0.37 9.99
CA ALA A 133 -0.20 -0.54 10.56
C ALA A 133 -0.75 -1.24 11.82
N GLU A 134 -1.48 -0.51 12.66
CA GLU A 134 -2.16 -1.05 13.83
C GLU A 134 -3.25 -2.06 13.44
N THR A 135 -4.05 -1.76 12.42
CA THR A 135 -5.08 -2.68 11.90
C THR A 135 -4.46 -4.00 11.45
N ILE A 136 -3.38 -3.99 10.66
CA ILE A 136 -2.72 -5.24 10.22
C ILE A 136 -2.17 -6.02 11.41
N ARG A 137 -1.50 -5.34 12.35
CA ARG A 137 -0.96 -6.03 13.53
C ARG A 137 -2.06 -6.65 14.37
N ALA A 138 -3.19 -5.95 14.58
CA ALA A 138 -4.33 -6.46 15.31
C ALA A 138 -4.98 -7.68 14.62
N THR A 139 -5.09 -7.66 13.28
CA THR A 139 -5.55 -8.83 12.51
C THR A 139 -4.61 -10.02 12.67
N LEU A 140 -3.30 -9.82 12.52
CA LEU A 140 -2.30 -10.87 12.74
C LEU A 140 -2.32 -11.41 14.17
N GLU A 141 -2.47 -10.54 15.16
CA GLU A 141 -2.61 -10.91 16.57
C GLU A 141 -3.84 -11.80 16.79
N GLY A 142 -4.97 -11.48 16.14
CA GLY A 142 -6.17 -12.31 16.14
C GLY A 142 -5.88 -13.72 15.62
N TYR A 143 -5.18 -13.85 14.48
CA TYR A 143 -4.82 -15.16 13.92
C TYR A 143 -3.88 -15.94 14.85
N PHE A 144 -2.86 -15.29 15.41
CA PHE A 144 -1.94 -15.95 16.35
C PHE A 144 -2.63 -16.39 17.64
N ASN A 145 -3.58 -15.60 18.13
CA ASN A 145 -4.39 -15.95 19.28
C ASN A 145 -5.29 -17.17 19.00
N GLU A 146 -5.91 -17.24 17.83
CA GLU A 146 -6.69 -18.41 17.39
C GLU A 146 -5.82 -19.67 17.20
N ALA A 147 -4.58 -19.51 16.74
CA ALA A 147 -3.60 -20.59 16.60
C ALA A 147 -2.99 -21.07 17.93
N GLY A 148 -3.32 -20.41 19.05
CA GLY A 148 -2.80 -20.78 20.38
C GLY A 148 -1.32 -20.46 20.59
N VAL A 149 -0.77 -19.50 19.84
CA VAL A 149 0.64 -19.09 19.95
C VAL A 149 0.87 -18.31 21.26
N ASP A 150 2.02 -18.55 21.91
CA ASP A 150 2.39 -17.79 23.11
C ASP A 150 2.72 -16.33 22.75
N VAL A 151 2.23 -15.40 23.56
CA VAL A 151 2.34 -13.94 23.36
C VAL A 151 1.96 -13.45 21.94
N PRO A 152 0.70 -13.63 21.48
CA PRO A 152 0.25 -13.35 20.10
C PRO A 152 0.61 -11.95 19.56
N ALA A 153 0.52 -10.93 20.42
CA ALA A 153 0.83 -9.54 20.05
C ALA A 153 2.30 -9.35 19.63
N VAL A 154 3.22 -10.09 20.25
CA VAL A 154 4.66 -10.03 19.93
C VAL A 154 4.92 -10.73 18.61
N GLU A 155 4.33 -11.91 18.39
CA GLU A 155 4.48 -12.63 17.11
C GLU A 155 3.87 -11.86 15.94
N ALA A 156 2.73 -11.21 16.15
CA ALA A 156 2.14 -10.28 15.17
C ALA A 156 3.10 -9.13 14.83
N ALA A 157 3.76 -8.54 15.83
CA ALA A 157 4.73 -7.48 15.61
C ALA A 157 5.98 -7.97 14.86
N ILE A 158 6.47 -9.17 15.16
CA ILE A 158 7.62 -9.79 14.47
C ILE A 158 7.28 -10.07 13.01
N LEU A 159 6.15 -10.72 12.74
CA LEU A 159 5.74 -11.03 11.37
C LEU A 159 5.51 -9.74 10.56
N PHE A 160 4.85 -8.74 11.14
CA PHE A 160 4.68 -7.44 10.49
C PHE A 160 6.03 -6.79 10.13
N ALA A 161 6.97 -6.76 11.08
CA ALA A 161 8.30 -6.20 10.85
C ALA A 161 9.08 -6.99 9.78
N LEU A 162 8.92 -8.31 9.74
CA LEU A 162 9.53 -9.17 8.73
C LEU A 162 8.96 -8.88 7.34
N ILE A 163 7.64 -8.78 7.19
CA ILE A 163 6.99 -8.44 5.91
C ILE A 163 7.43 -7.04 5.45
N ASP A 164 7.40 -6.03 6.32
CA ASP A 164 7.80 -4.65 5.98
C ASP A 164 9.28 -4.57 5.57
N GLY A 165 10.17 -5.26 6.31
CA GLY A 165 11.59 -5.32 6.01
C GLY A 165 11.88 -6.02 4.67
N VAL A 166 11.30 -7.20 4.44
CA VAL A 166 11.43 -7.92 3.16
C VAL A 166 10.91 -7.06 2.01
N SER A 167 9.78 -6.39 2.20
CA SER A 167 9.19 -5.51 1.20
C SER A 167 10.09 -4.33 0.86
N GLN A 168 10.69 -3.70 1.87
CA GLN A 168 11.63 -2.59 1.68
C GLN A 168 12.90 -3.03 0.93
N HIS A 169 13.46 -4.19 1.27
CA HIS A 169 14.63 -4.73 0.57
C HIS A 169 14.33 -5.09 -0.88
N TYR A 170 13.18 -5.71 -1.17
CA TYR A 170 12.75 -6.00 -2.54
C TYR A 170 12.55 -4.71 -3.35
N VAL A 171 11.92 -3.68 -2.77
CA VAL A 171 11.72 -2.39 -3.46
C VAL A 171 13.03 -1.66 -3.75
N LEU A 172 14.06 -1.87 -2.93
CA LEU A 172 15.39 -1.31 -3.14
C LEU A 172 16.13 -1.98 -4.31
N ASP A 173 15.99 -3.30 -4.46
CA ASP A 173 16.71 -4.11 -5.46
C ASP A 173 15.81 -5.23 -6.04
N PRO A 174 14.79 -4.89 -6.83
CA PRO A 174 13.77 -5.86 -7.26
C PRO A 174 14.31 -6.89 -8.26
N GLU A 175 15.44 -6.60 -8.92
CA GLU A 175 16.05 -7.50 -9.91
C GLU A 175 16.92 -8.59 -9.26
N SER A 176 17.58 -8.27 -8.13
CA SER A 176 18.52 -9.22 -7.49
C SER A 176 17.98 -9.85 -6.21
N TYR A 177 16.95 -9.26 -5.59
CA TYR A 177 16.43 -9.74 -4.31
C TYR A 177 15.65 -11.06 -4.48
N PRO A 178 16.00 -12.16 -3.76
CA PRO A 178 15.40 -13.49 -3.92
C PRO A 178 14.03 -13.57 -3.22
N LEU A 179 13.05 -12.82 -3.73
CA LEU A 179 11.78 -12.63 -3.04
C LEU A 179 11.01 -13.94 -2.89
N ASP A 180 10.94 -14.79 -3.92
CA ASP A 180 10.16 -16.03 -3.86
C ASP A 180 10.72 -17.01 -2.82
N GLU A 181 12.05 -17.18 -2.75
CA GLU A 181 12.70 -18.03 -1.75
C GLU A 181 12.48 -17.49 -0.33
N VAL A 182 12.53 -16.17 -0.15
CA VAL A 182 12.24 -15.53 1.14
C VAL A 182 10.78 -15.77 1.55
N ILE A 183 9.82 -15.61 0.62
CA ILE A 183 8.40 -15.88 0.89
C ILE A 183 8.19 -17.31 1.38
N GLU A 184 8.74 -18.30 0.66
CA GLU A 184 8.62 -19.70 1.06
C GLU A 184 9.25 -19.95 2.43
N ARG A 185 10.36 -19.26 2.74
CA ARG A 185 11.01 -19.39 4.06
C ARG A 185 10.16 -18.80 5.19
N VAL A 186 9.53 -17.65 4.97
CA VAL A 186 8.61 -17.01 5.93
C VAL A 186 7.38 -17.89 6.15
N VAL A 187 6.73 -18.35 5.08
CA VAL A 187 5.56 -19.25 5.22
C VAL A 187 5.94 -20.53 5.96
N ALA A 188 7.12 -21.11 5.66
CA ALA A 188 7.59 -22.32 6.33
C ALA A 188 7.89 -22.15 7.82
N SER A 189 8.24 -20.94 8.31
CA SER A 189 8.46 -20.73 9.75
C SER A 189 7.16 -20.75 10.54
N TYR A 190 6.07 -20.24 9.96
CA TYR A 190 4.77 -20.17 10.63
C TYR A 190 3.91 -21.43 10.48
N ARG A 191 4.23 -22.32 9.53
CA ARG A 191 3.64 -23.67 9.47
C ARG A 191 4.14 -24.64 10.55
N ARG A 192 5.30 -24.36 11.17
CA ARG A 192 5.99 -25.30 12.10
C ARG A 192 5.89 -24.90 13.57
N GLY A 193 5.21 -23.79 13.89
CA GLY A 193 5.17 -23.17 15.22
C GLY A 193 4.22 -23.81 16.25
N GLY A 194 3.75 -25.05 16.04
CA GLY A 194 2.94 -25.78 17.02
C GLY A 194 3.74 -26.54 18.09
N ASP A 195 5.07 -26.61 17.97
CA ASP A 195 5.95 -27.34 18.89
C ASP A 195 7.17 -26.49 19.28
N SER A 196 7.02 -25.57 20.23
CA SER A 196 8.13 -25.05 21.04
C SER A 196 7.61 -24.54 22.38
#